data_AF-A0A970A0X5-F1
#
_entry.id   AF-A0A970A0X5-F1
#
_cell.length_a   1.000
_cell.length_b   1.000
_cell.length_c   1.000
_cell.angle_alpha   90.00
_cell.angle_beta   90.00
_cell.angle_gamma   90.00
#
_symmetry.space_group_name_H-M   'P 1'
#
loop_
_entity.id
_entity.type
_entity.pdbx_description
1 polymer ?
#
loop_
_entity_poly.entity_id
_entity_poly.type
_entity_poly.pdbx_seq_one_letter_code
_entity_poly.pdbx_strand_id
1 'polypeptide(L)'
;MEAALRTVVDVLTGKDNDNIEYKSVRGVEGVKVTEVQVPGGPTLRAAVAHGLGNARKLLEQVRKGEEQYHFIEIMACPGGCVNGGGQPIQPASVRNAIDIRAERTKAIYSEDEALTIRKSHKNPRMMKIYEEYLEKPGSHKAHELLHTHYTERENYPEECSRL
;
A
#
# COMPACT_ATOMS: atom_id res chain seq x y z
N MET A 1 0.57 -1.49 1.68
CA MET A 1 1.41 -2.64 1.28
C MET A 1 1.18 -3.80 2.24
N GLU A 2 1.47 -3.61 3.54
CA GLU A 2 1.33 -4.63 4.59
C GLU A 2 -0.02 -5.36 4.59
N ALA A 3 -1.13 -4.62 4.51
CA ALA A 3 -2.47 -5.22 4.49
C ALA A 3 -2.73 -6.18 3.32
N ALA A 4 -2.16 -5.90 2.14
CA ALA A 4 -2.26 -6.78 0.98
C ALA A 4 -1.44 -8.05 1.20
N LEU A 5 -0.23 -7.94 1.77
CA LEU A 5 0.62 -9.08 2.11
C LEU A 5 -0.06 -10.02 3.12
N ARG A 6 -0.72 -9.48 4.16
CA ARG A 6 -1.50 -10.28 5.12
C ARG A 6 -2.55 -11.16 4.42
N THR A 7 -3.23 -10.62 3.41
CA THR A 7 -4.29 -11.35 2.69
C THR A 7 -3.71 -12.33 1.67
N VAL A 8 -2.67 -11.93 0.92
CA VAL A 8 -2.13 -12.77 -0.14
C VAL A 8 -1.48 -14.04 0.41
N VAL A 9 -0.81 -13.97 1.56
CA VAL A 9 -0.21 -15.16 2.18
C VAL A 9 -1.27 -16.16 2.60
N ASP A 10 -2.37 -15.71 3.21
CA ASP A 10 -3.48 -16.61 3.57
C ASP A 10 -4.13 -17.25 2.34
N VAL A 11 -4.37 -16.45 1.29
CA VAL A 11 -4.97 -16.94 0.04
C VAL A 11 -4.07 -17.98 -0.63
N LEU A 12 -2.75 -17.72 -0.71
CA LEU A 12 -1.80 -18.63 -1.36
C LEU A 12 -1.57 -19.92 -0.56
N THR A 13 -1.64 -19.85 0.77
CA THR A 13 -1.42 -21.01 1.64
C THR A 13 -2.70 -21.79 1.95
N GLY A 14 -3.88 -21.19 1.72
CA GLY A 14 -5.17 -21.74 2.15
C GLY A 14 -5.32 -21.83 3.68
N LYS A 15 -4.50 -21.09 4.44
CA LYS A 15 -4.43 -21.13 5.90
C LYS A 15 -4.55 -19.73 6.48
N ASP A 16 -5.03 -19.67 7.71
CA ASP A 16 -5.05 -18.45 8.50
C ASP A 16 -3.68 -18.28 9.20
N ASN A 17 -2.79 -17.46 8.64
CA ASN A 17 -1.43 -17.32 9.17
C ASN A 17 -1.37 -16.30 10.32
N ASP A 18 -0.77 -16.69 11.44
CA ASP A 18 -0.67 -15.82 12.63
C ASP A 18 0.29 -14.65 12.42
N ASN A 19 1.31 -14.81 11.57
CA ASN A 19 2.27 -13.75 11.29
C ASN A 19 1.69 -12.73 10.31
N ILE A 20 1.20 -11.62 10.86
CA ILE A 20 0.60 -10.51 10.11
C ILE A 20 1.46 -9.23 10.12
N GLU A 21 2.61 -9.27 10.79
CA GLU A 21 3.44 -8.09 11.08
C GLU A 21 4.63 -8.00 10.11
N TYR A 22 4.50 -7.19 9.07
CA TYR A 22 5.59 -6.99 8.09
C TYR A 22 6.37 -5.72 8.41
N LYS A 23 7.10 -5.74 9.53
CA LYS A 23 7.78 -4.54 10.08
C LYS A 23 8.80 -3.90 9.12
N SER A 24 9.40 -4.69 8.24
CA SER A 24 10.32 -4.25 7.18
C SER A 24 9.72 -3.23 6.20
N VAL A 25 8.38 -3.20 6.03
CA VAL A 25 7.72 -2.20 5.18
C VAL A 25 7.21 -0.98 5.95
N ARG A 26 7.41 -0.91 7.27
CA ARG A 26 7.01 0.22 8.13
C ARG A 26 8.04 1.34 8.12
N GLY A 27 7.72 2.48 8.74
CA GLY A 27 8.62 3.65 8.80
C GLY A 27 8.52 4.60 7.61
N VAL A 28 9.32 5.68 7.65
CA VAL A 28 9.20 6.85 6.76
C VAL A 28 10.38 7.00 5.79
N GLU A 29 11.24 5.98 5.71
CA GLU A 29 12.39 5.93 4.82
C GLU A 29 11.97 5.96 3.34
N GLY A 30 12.89 6.43 2.49
CA GLY A 30 12.60 6.74 1.08
C GLY A 30 12.24 5.53 0.23
N VAL A 31 13.00 4.44 0.34
CA VAL A 31 12.71 3.15 -0.31
C VAL A 31 12.93 2.05 0.72
N LYS A 32 12.00 1.11 0.80
CA LYS A 32 12.05 -0.05 1.69
C LYS A 32 11.81 -1.31 0.89
N VAL A 33 12.56 -2.35 1.20
CA VAL A 33 12.45 -3.67 0.55
C VAL A 33 12.10 -4.69 1.61
N THR A 34 11.23 -5.63 1.26
CA THR A 34 10.93 -6.79 2.09
C THR A 34 10.91 -8.05 1.26
N GLU A 35 11.27 -9.15 1.91
CA GLU A 35 11.04 -10.50 1.41
C GLU A 35 10.07 -11.19 2.35
N VAL A 36 9.02 -11.77 1.78
CA VAL A 36 7.98 -12.50 2.50
C VAL A 36 8.04 -13.95 2.05
N GLN A 37 8.41 -14.84 2.96
CA GLN A 37 8.34 -16.27 2.69
C GLN A 37 6.88 -16.71 2.72
N VAL A 38 6.41 -17.29 1.61
CA VAL A 38 5.10 -17.94 1.55
C VAL A 38 5.32 -19.43 1.84
N PRO A 39 4.75 -19.99 2.93
CA PRO A 39 4.87 -21.42 3.23
C PRO A 39 4.42 -22.29 2.06
N GLY A 40 5.33 -23.13 1.55
CA GLY A 40 5.05 -23.99 0.39
C GLY A 40 4.92 -23.25 -0.95
N GLY A 41 5.31 -21.98 -1.01
CA GLY A 41 5.25 -21.14 -2.20
C GLY A 41 6.55 -20.35 -2.45
N PRO A 42 6.53 -19.40 -3.41
CA PRO A 42 7.70 -18.58 -3.72
C PRO A 42 7.95 -17.52 -2.64
N THR A 43 9.21 -17.05 -2.54
CA THR A 43 9.54 -15.86 -1.75
C THR A 43 9.05 -14.61 -2.48
N LEU A 44 8.10 -13.90 -1.88
CA LEU A 44 7.57 -12.64 -2.41
C LEU A 44 8.49 -11.48 -2.01
N ARG A 45 9.27 -11.01 -2.98
CA ARG A 45 10.02 -9.76 -2.87
C ARG A 45 9.15 -8.55 -3.20
N ALA A 46 9.02 -7.61 -2.29
CA ALA A 46 8.21 -6.40 -2.44
C ALA A 46 8.97 -5.13 -2.04
N ALA A 47 8.58 -3.99 -2.60
CA ALA A 47 9.18 -2.69 -2.30
C ALA A 47 8.13 -1.61 -2.01
N VAL A 48 8.49 -0.63 -1.19
CA VAL A 48 7.69 0.56 -0.89
C VAL A 48 8.54 1.80 -1.12
N ALA A 49 8.08 2.74 -1.96
CA ALA A 49 8.73 4.02 -2.18
C ALA A 49 7.86 5.18 -1.69
N HIS A 50 8.43 6.03 -0.84
CA HIS A 50 7.82 7.26 -0.36
C HIS A 50 8.47 8.47 -1.04
N GLY A 51 7.69 9.27 -1.76
CA GLY A 51 8.18 10.38 -2.56
C GLY A 51 8.47 9.99 -4.01
N LEU A 52 7.98 10.78 -4.96
CA LEU A 52 8.16 10.51 -6.40
C LEU A 52 9.63 10.48 -6.86
N GLY A 53 10.52 11.21 -6.18
CA GLY A 53 11.96 11.14 -6.45
C GLY A 53 12.55 9.77 -6.11
N ASN A 54 12.09 9.13 -5.04
CA ASN A 54 12.49 7.78 -4.66
C ASN A 54 11.83 6.73 -5.56
N ALA A 55 10.57 6.94 -5.94
CA ALA A 55 9.88 6.10 -6.91
C ALA A 55 10.63 6.05 -8.24
N ARG A 56 11.10 7.20 -8.76
CA ARG A 56 11.93 7.25 -9.97
C ARG A 56 13.19 6.39 -9.82
N LYS A 57 13.95 6.55 -8.74
CA LYS A 57 15.17 5.77 -8.51
C LYS A 57 14.89 4.26 -8.48
N LEU A 58 13.87 3.83 -7.74
CA LEU A 58 13.45 2.43 -7.66
C LEU A 58 13.07 1.87 -9.04
N LEU A 59 12.24 2.60 -9.79
CA LEU A 59 11.76 2.14 -11.10
C LEU A 59 12.87 2.11 -12.16
N GLU A 60 13.87 3.00 -12.09
CA GLU A 60 15.04 2.92 -12.98
C GLU A 60 15.90 1.68 -12.69
N GLN A 61 16.09 1.30 -11.42
CA GLN A 61 16.79 0.05 -11.06
C GLN A 61 16.06 -1.17 -11.62
N VAL A 62 14.73 -1.19 -11.49
CA VAL A 62 13.87 -2.25 -12.07
C VAL A 62 14.00 -2.29 -13.59
N ARG A 63 13.93 -1.14 -14.27
CA ARG A 63 14.05 -1.06 -15.73
C ARG A 63 15.40 -1.57 -16.24
N LYS A 64 16.48 -1.31 -15.50
CA LYS A 64 17.83 -1.78 -15.83
C LYS A 64 18.05 -3.27 -15.52
N GLY A 65 17.12 -3.93 -14.84
CA GLY A 65 17.27 -5.31 -14.38
C GLY A 65 18.23 -5.47 -13.20
N GLU A 66 18.60 -4.37 -12.53
CA GLU A 66 19.44 -4.40 -11.31
C GLU A 66 18.66 -5.01 -10.13
N GLU A 67 17.34 -4.78 -10.10
CA GLU A 67 16.46 -5.24 -9.04
C GLU A 67 15.15 -5.83 -9.60
N GLN A 68 14.65 -6.90 -8.99
CA GLN A 68 13.38 -7.54 -9.35
C GLN A 68 12.45 -7.60 -8.14
N TYR A 69 11.19 -7.20 -8.33
CA TYR A 69 10.14 -7.19 -7.31
C TYR A 69 8.84 -7.76 -7.88
N HIS A 70 8.09 -8.48 -7.06
CA HIS A 70 6.76 -8.99 -7.43
C HIS A 70 5.67 -7.95 -7.17
N PHE A 71 5.87 -7.06 -6.21
CA PHE A 71 4.89 -6.06 -5.84
C PHE A 71 5.59 -4.77 -5.35
N ILE A 72 5.17 -3.62 -5.89
CA ILE A 72 5.73 -2.32 -5.55
C ILE A 72 4.58 -1.39 -5.15
N GLU A 73 4.72 -0.72 -4.01
CA GLU A 73 3.86 0.38 -3.59
C GLU A 73 4.58 1.72 -3.74
N ILE A 74 3.91 2.69 -4.36
CA ILE A 74 4.42 4.04 -4.55
C ILE A 74 3.48 5.03 -3.86
N MET A 75 4.03 5.83 -2.96
CA MET A 75 3.34 6.94 -2.31
C MET A 75 3.98 8.24 -2.78
N ALA A 76 3.18 9.18 -3.30
CA ALA A 76 3.72 10.43 -3.82
C ALA A 76 4.33 11.33 -2.73
N CYS A 77 3.76 11.35 -1.54
CA CYS A 77 4.22 12.17 -0.42
C CYS A 77 5.27 11.42 0.43
N PRO A 78 6.35 12.09 0.86
CA PRO A 78 7.31 11.51 1.81
C PRO A 78 6.62 11.12 3.13
N GLY A 79 6.76 9.87 3.54
CA GLY A 79 6.09 9.30 4.72
C GLY A 79 4.63 8.90 4.51
N GLY A 80 4.11 8.95 3.28
CA GLY A 80 2.75 8.52 2.95
C GLY A 80 1.68 9.57 3.22
N CYS A 81 0.42 9.13 3.20
CA CYS A 81 -0.76 10.01 3.24
C CYS A 81 -0.87 10.85 4.54
N VAL A 82 -0.29 10.37 5.65
CA VAL A 82 -0.25 11.13 6.93
C VAL A 82 0.47 12.47 6.82
N ASN A 83 1.25 12.65 5.76
CA ASN A 83 1.98 13.86 5.42
C ASN A 83 1.58 14.43 4.04
N GLY A 84 0.35 14.12 3.59
CA GLY A 84 -0.22 14.66 2.37
C GLY A 84 -0.46 16.17 2.43
N GLY A 85 -0.57 16.82 1.27
CA GLY A 85 -0.72 18.27 1.16
C GLY A 85 -2.00 18.84 1.78
N GLY A 86 -3.02 17.99 2.03
CA GLY A 86 -4.26 18.39 2.72
C GLY A 86 -4.20 18.31 4.25
N GLN A 87 -3.09 17.87 4.84
CA GLN A 87 -2.95 17.73 6.29
C GLN A 87 -2.72 19.09 6.98
N PRO A 88 -3.05 19.23 8.28
CA PRO A 88 -2.81 20.47 9.01
C PRO A 88 -1.35 20.93 8.93
N ILE A 89 -1.17 22.18 8.49
CA ILE A 89 0.15 22.84 8.41
C ILE A 89 0.70 22.99 9.83
N GLN A 90 1.96 22.61 10.01
CA GLN A 90 2.65 22.69 11.29
C GLN A 90 3.73 23.78 11.24
N PRO A 91 3.87 24.61 12.30
CA PRO A 91 4.94 25.59 12.39
C PRO A 91 6.33 24.96 12.26
N ALA A 92 7.29 25.73 11.76
CA ALA A 92 8.67 25.26 11.59
C ALA A 92 9.30 24.78 12.91
N SER A 93 8.99 25.45 14.03
CA SER A 93 9.44 25.04 15.37
C SER A 93 9.03 23.61 15.72
N VAL A 94 7.80 23.22 15.39
CA VAL A 94 7.28 21.86 15.63
C VAL A 94 7.97 20.86 14.70
N ARG A 95 8.08 21.19 13.41
CA ARG A 95 8.71 20.31 12.40
C ARG A 95 10.19 20.04 12.68
N ASN A 96 10.89 21.00 13.27
CA ASN A 96 12.30 20.87 13.62
C ASN A 96 12.52 20.01 14.87
N ALA A 97 11.53 19.95 15.76
CA ALA A 97 11.64 19.20 17.02
C ALA A 97 11.06 17.78 16.92
N ILE A 98 10.04 17.56 16.07
CA ILE A 98 9.23 16.33 16.05
C ILE A 98 9.07 15.83 14.62
N ASP A 99 9.34 14.53 14.39
CA ASP A 99 8.94 13.88 13.14
C ASP A 99 7.43 13.58 13.17
N ILE A 100 6.65 14.55 12.72
CA ILE A 100 5.18 14.46 12.65
C ILE A 100 4.71 13.25 11.82
N ARG A 101 5.51 12.78 10.85
CA ARG A 101 5.16 11.62 10.02
C ARG A 101 5.17 10.36 10.88
N ALA A 102 6.20 10.20 11.72
CA ALA A 102 6.32 9.07 12.62
C ALA A 102 5.19 9.08 13.67
N GLU A 103 4.91 10.23 14.29
CA GLU A 103 3.85 10.34 15.30
C GLU A 103 2.46 10.05 14.74
N ARG A 104 2.11 10.60 13.57
CA ARG A 104 0.82 10.32 12.92
C ARG A 104 0.71 8.86 12.48
N THR A 105 1.80 8.28 11.98
CA THR A 105 1.83 6.88 11.57
C THR A 105 1.70 5.94 12.78
N LYS A 106 2.32 6.30 13.91
CA LYS A 106 2.22 5.54 15.16
C LYS A 106 0.77 5.40 15.62
N ALA A 107 -0.03 6.46 15.54
CA ALA A 107 -1.45 6.39 15.88
C ALA A 107 -2.21 5.32 15.06
N ILE A 108 -1.94 5.25 13.75
CA ILE A 108 -2.55 4.24 12.86
C ILE A 108 -2.14 2.82 13.25
N TYR A 109 -0.85 2.60 13.54
CA TYR A 109 -0.39 1.27 13.97
C TYR A 109 -0.91 0.87 15.35
N SER A 110 -1.01 1.81 16.29
CA SER A 110 -1.62 1.57 17.59
C SER A 110 -3.10 1.21 17.48
N GLU A 111 -3.83 1.82 16.54
CA GLU A 111 -5.21 1.45 16.24
C GLU A 111 -5.28 0.03 15.63
N ASP A 112 -4.46 -0.27 14.61
CA ASP A 112 -4.40 -1.60 14.00
C ASP A 112 -4.11 -2.70 15.04
N GLU A 113 -3.18 -2.46 15.97
CA GLU A 113 -2.85 -3.38 17.08
C GLU A 113 -4.00 -3.58 18.08
N ALA A 114 -4.84 -2.56 18.27
CA ALA A 114 -5.99 -2.62 19.18
C ALA A 114 -7.23 -3.32 18.56
N LEU A 115 -7.26 -3.50 17.24
CA LEU A 115 -8.39 -4.15 16.56
C LEU A 115 -8.35 -5.67 16.72
N THR A 116 -9.54 -6.26 16.92
CA THR A 116 -9.71 -7.72 16.92
C THR A 116 -9.59 -8.33 15.52
N ILE A 117 -9.97 -7.56 14.48
CA ILE A 117 -9.92 -7.99 13.09
C ILE A 117 -8.88 -7.15 12.35
N ARG A 118 -7.76 -7.78 11.98
CA ARG A 118 -6.59 -7.11 11.39
C ARG A 118 -6.26 -7.55 9.95
N LYS A 119 -7.14 -8.36 9.36
CA LYS A 119 -7.05 -8.85 7.98
C LYS A 119 -8.29 -8.41 7.21
N SER A 120 -8.10 -7.75 6.06
CA SER A 120 -9.20 -7.15 5.30
C SER A 120 -10.28 -8.17 4.89
N HIS A 121 -9.86 -9.37 4.49
CA HIS A 121 -10.76 -10.46 4.07
C HIS A 121 -11.51 -11.14 5.25
N LYS A 122 -11.27 -10.72 6.49
CA LYS A 122 -12.02 -11.17 7.67
C LYS A 122 -13.04 -10.14 8.16
N ASN A 123 -13.13 -8.98 7.53
CA ASN A 123 -14.09 -7.96 7.93
C ASN A 123 -15.53 -8.42 7.60
N PRO A 124 -16.41 -8.63 8.60
CA PRO A 124 -17.73 -9.20 8.39
C PRO A 124 -18.62 -8.32 7.52
N ARG A 125 -18.46 -6.99 7.59
CA ARG A 125 -19.21 -6.05 6.74
C ARG A 125 -18.80 -6.19 5.28
N MET A 126 -17.50 -6.32 5.02
CA MET A 126 -17.01 -6.54 3.66
C MET A 126 -17.46 -7.89 3.12
N MET A 127 -17.37 -8.96 3.92
CA MET A 127 -17.81 -10.29 3.51
C MET A 127 -19.29 -10.30 3.15
N LYS A 128 -20.14 -9.61 3.91
CA LYS A 128 -21.56 -9.46 3.60
C LYS A 128 -21.81 -8.75 2.28
N ILE A 129 -21.07 -7.68 1.98
CA ILE A 129 -21.17 -6.97 0.69
C ILE A 129 -20.78 -7.89 -0.48
N TYR A 130 -19.75 -8.70 -0.31
CA TYR A 130 -19.38 -9.68 -1.33
C TYR A 130 -20.46 -10.75 -1.49
N GLU A 131 -20.94 -11.35 -0.41
CA GLU A 131 -21.96 -12.40 -0.46
C GLU A 131 -23.28 -11.92 -1.08
N GLU A 132 -23.79 -10.75 -0.67
CA GLU A 132 -25.12 -10.27 -1.08
C GLU A 132 -25.12 -9.51 -2.40
N TYR A 133 -23.98 -8.95 -2.82
CA TYR A 133 -23.94 -8.03 -3.95
C TYR A 133 -22.82 -8.30 -4.95
N LEU A 134 -21.56 -8.32 -4.52
CA LEU A 134 -20.39 -8.38 -5.43
C LEU A 134 -19.96 -9.81 -5.83
N GLU A 135 -20.59 -10.83 -5.27
CA GLU A 135 -20.28 -12.25 -5.40
C GLU A 135 -18.92 -12.63 -4.79
N LYS A 136 -17.83 -12.45 -5.53
CA LYS A 136 -16.46 -12.80 -5.10
C LYS A 136 -15.44 -11.77 -5.58
N PRO A 137 -14.29 -11.64 -4.92
CA PRO A 137 -13.19 -10.84 -5.44
C PRO A 137 -12.85 -11.25 -6.88
N GLY A 138 -12.81 -10.29 -7.79
CA GLY A 138 -12.57 -10.54 -9.22
C GLY A 138 -13.73 -11.16 -10.00
N SER A 139 -14.96 -11.18 -9.46
CA SER A 139 -16.17 -11.44 -10.25
C SER A 139 -16.35 -10.39 -11.35
N HIS A 140 -17.20 -10.67 -12.35
CA HIS A 140 -17.52 -9.67 -13.40
C HIS A 140 -18.03 -8.37 -12.78
N LYS A 141 -18.97 -8.46 -11.84
CA LYS A 141 -19.56 -7.29 -11.18
C LYS A 141 -18.55 -6.53 -10.32
N ALA A 142 -17.70 -7.23 -9.57
CA ALA A 142 -16.65 -6.57 -8.80
C ALA A 142 -15.62 -5.90 -9.71
N HIS A 143 -15.29 -6.51 -10.84
CA HIS A 143 -14.41 -5.93 -11.84
C HIS A 143 -15.02 -4.65 -12.45
N GLU A 144 -16.27 -4.73 -12.89
CA GLU A 144 -17.00 -3.61 -13.48
C GLU A 144 -17.09 -2.41 -12.51
N LEU A 145 -17.35 -2.65 -11.23
CA LEU A 145 -17.59 -1.58 -10.25
C LEU A 145 -16.33 -1.07 -9.55
N LEU A 146 -15.34 -1.93 -9.31
CA LEU A 146 -14.22 -1.63 -8.42
C LEU A 146 -12.86 -1.60 -9.12
N HIS A 147 -12.78 -2.00 -10.39
CA HIS A 147 -11.54 -1.92 -11.16
C HIS A 147 -11.58 -0.76 -12.15
N THR A 148 -10.39 -0.28 -12.50
CA THR A 148 -10.22 0.80 -13.46
C THR A 148 -8.97 0.54 -14.29
N HIS A 149 -8.84 1.27 -15.39
CA HIS A 149 -7.69 1.21 -16.28
C HIS A 149 -7.09 2.60 -16.46
N TYR A 150 -5.78 2.65 -16.61
CA TYR A 150 -5.05 3.86 -16.91
C TYR A 150 -4.67 3.86 -18.39
N THR A 151 -4.89 4.98 -19.06
CA THR A 151 -4.38 5.22 -20.41
C THR A 151 -3.20 6.16 -20.34
N GLU A 152 -2.28 6.04 -21.30
CA GLU A 152 -1.21 7.00 -21.48
C GLU A 152 -1.81 8.40 -21.70
N ARG A 153 -1.17 9.42 -21.10
CA ARG A 153 -1.57 10.82 -21.20
C ARG A 153 -0.33 11.68 -21.34
N GLU A 154 -0.46 12.74 -22.12
CA GLU A 154 0.58 13.76 -22.21
C GLU A 154 0.67 14.57 -20.92
N ASN A 155 1.88 15.05 -20.61
CA ASN A 155 2.08 15.94 -19.48
C ASN A 155 1.65 17.36 -19.87
N TYR A 156 0.75 17.96 -19.08
CA TYR A 156 0.21 19.31 -19.30
C TYR A 156 -0.45 19.49 -20.69
N PRO A 157 -1.50 18.71 -21.00
CA PRO A 157 -2.19 18.87 -22.28
C PRO A 157 -2.77 20.29 -22.39
N GLU A 158 -2.43 21.01 -23.46
CA GLU A 158 -2.90 22.39 -23.67
C GLU A 158 -4.41 22.45 -23.92
N GLU A 159 -4.99 21.39 -24.49
CA GLU A 159 -6.42 21.22 -24.63
C GLU A 159 -6.95 20.27 -23.56
N CYS A 160 -7.48 20.85 -22.48
CA CYS A 160 -8.30 20.11 -21.54
C CYS A 160 -9.65 19.81 -22.21
N SER A 161 -9.70 18.77 -23.04
CA SER A 161 -10.97 18.26 -23.56
C SER A 161 -11.81 17.85 -22.35
N ARG A 162 -12.83 18.66 -22.07
CA ARG A 162 -13.83 18.40 -21.05
C ARG A 162 -14.47 17.05 -21.38
N LEU A 163 -14.27 16.08 -20.48
CA LEU A 163 -15.05 14.85 -20.43
C LEU A 163 -16.54 15.16 -20.37
#